data_AF-A0A929QK51-F1
#
_entry.id   AF-A0A929QK51-F1
#
_cell.length_a   1.000
_cell.length_b   1.000
_cell.length_c   1.000
_cell.angle_alpha   90.00
_cell.angle_beta   90.00
_cell.angle_gamma   90.00
#
_symmetry.space_group_name_H-M   'P 1'
#
loop_
_entity.id
_entity.type
_entity.pdbx_description
1 polymer ?
#
loop_
_entity_poly.entity_id
_entity_poly.type
_entity_poly.pdbx_seq_one_letter_code
_entity_poly.pdbx_strand_id
1 'polypeptide(L)'
;SKTKLASIFFAAIGVFSTAVISGGISWESAVVFCLYPVYFTIRKYYNLANFSSFVIEIIFMFLFSFYFALTADMDYVMSQNPNIYYLLILLGAISGIALIAQILSSTLVPINVLGLLTYFEPIMMLFVSFAIGERLEKSSYFLMICLAISVTLLMIDSINSIKGDKNTKTK
;
A
#
# COMPACT_ATOMS: atom_id res chain seq x y z
N SER A 1 -19.71 12.04 -1.06
CA SER A 1 -19.48 13.29 -1.81
C SER A 1 -19.33 12.98 -3.29
N LYS A 2 -19.75 13.87 -4.20
CA LYS A 2 -19.65 13.68 -5.67
C LYS A 2 -18.20 13.51 -6.13
N THR A 3 -17.26 14.16 -5.44
CA THR A 3 -15.80 14.07 -5.60
C THR A 3 -15.24 12.67 -5.34
N LYS A 4 -15.66 12.01 -4.26
CA LYS A 4 -15.25 10.61 -3.97
C LYS A 4 -15.67 9.64 -5.08
N LEU A 5 -16.87 9.84 -5.64
CA LEU A 5 -17.40 8.99 -6.71
C LEU A 5 -16.62 9.21 -8.01
N ALA A 6 -16.25 10.46 -8.31
CA ALA A 6 -15.35 10.76 -9.42
C ALA A 6 -13.97 10.09 -9.25
N SER A 7 -13.36 10.15 -8.07
CA SER A 7 -12.08 9.45 -7.81
C SER A 7 -12.18 7.94 -8.07
N ILE A 8 -13.22 7.30 -7.54
CA ILE A 8 -13.46 5.86 -7.74
C ILE A 8 -13.62 5.54 -9.23
N PHE A 9 -14.33 6.39 -9.97
CA PHE A 9 -14.51 6.22 -11.42
C PHE A 9 -13.18 6.33 -12.18
N PHE A 10 -12.34 7.33 -11.87
CA PHE A 10 -11.01 7.46 -12.47
C PHE A 10 -10.09 6.29 -12.13
N ALA A 11 -10.12 5.80 -10.88
CA ALA A 11 -9.38 4.59 -10.49
C ALA A 11 -9.86 3.37 -11.27
N ALA A 12 -11.19 3.17 -11.37
CA ALA A 12 -11.78 2.04 -12.09
C ALA A 12 -11.39 2.07 -13.58
N ILE A 13 -11.42 3.24 -14.22
CA ILE A 13 -10.97 3.40 -15.62
C ILE A 13 -9.48 3.06 -15.76
N GLY A 14 -8.63 3.55 -14.86
CA GLY A 14 -7.20 3.26 -14.90
C GLY A 14 -6.92 1.76 -14.81
N VAL A 15 -7.54 1.08 -13.84
CA VAL A 15 -7.40 -0.38 -13.63
C VAL A 15 -7.98 -1.16 -14.81
N PHE A 16 -9.15 -0.77 -15.32
CA PHE A 16 -9.80 -1.45 -16.44
C PHE A 16 -8.99 -1.31 -17.73
N SER A 17 -8.45 -0.12 -18.01
CA SER A 17 -7.60 0.13 -19.17
C SER A 17 -6.37 -0.79 -19.16
N THR A 18 -5.72 -0.96 -18.00
CA THR A 18 -4.58 -1.89 -17.89
C THR A 18 -5.00 -3.35 -17.93
N ALA A 19 -6.13 -3.73 -17.34
CA ALA A 19 -6.62 -5.11 -17.46
C ALA A 19 -6.87 -5.52 -18.93
N VAL A 20 -7.32 -4.59 -19.76
CA VAL A 20 -7.51 -4.81 -21.21
C VAL A 20 -6.18 -4.82 -21.96
N ILE A 21 -5.26 -3.89 -21.66
CA ILE A 21 -3.97 -3.76 -22.37
C ILE A 21 -2.98 -4.88 -22.00
N SER A 22 -2.92 -5.26 -20.73
CA SER A 22 -2.01 -6.29 -20.21
C SER A 22 -2.50 -7.72 -20.46
N GLY A 23 -3.67 -7.90 -21.09
CA GLY A 23 -4.21 -9.20 -21.47
C GLY A 23 -4.79 -10.03 -20.31
N GLY A 24 -4.98 -9.42 -19.13
CA GLY A 24 -5.57 -10.07 -17.96
C GLY A 24 -5.15 -9.44 -16.64
N ILE A 25 -5.84 -9.81 -15.57
CA ILE A 25 -5.46 -9.46 -14.20
C ILE A 25 -4.55 -10.57 -13.68
N SER A 26 -3.41 -10.21 -13.09
CA SER A 26 -2.54 -11.15 -12.38
C SER A 26 -3.34 -11.86 -11.30
N TRP A 27 -3.28 -13.18 -11.25
CA TRP A 27 -4.07 -13.97 -10.28
C TRP A 27 -3.72 -13.56 -8.83
N GLU A 28 -2.49 -13.13 -8.59
CA GLU A 28 -1.98 -12.56 -7.34
C GLU A 28 -2.79 -11.32 -6.93
N SER A 29 -2.99 -10.37 -7.83
CA SER A 29 -3.77 -9.15 -7.60
C SER A 29 -5.24 -9.45 -7.33
N ALA A 30 -5.81 -10.44 -8.02
CA ALA A 30 -7.20 -10.88 -7.80
C ALA A 30 -7.37 -11.55 -6.43
N VAL A 31 -6.44 -12.44 -6.05
CA VAL A 31 -6.42 -13.06 -4.72
C VAL A 31 -6.30 -11.98 -3.66
N VAL A 32 -5.34 -11.06 -3.77
CA VAL A 32 -5.16 -9.92 -2.87
C VAL A 32 -6.44 -9.12 -2.71
N PHE A 33 -7.09 -8.73 -3.81
CA PHE A 33 -8.32 -7.95 -3.79
C PHE A 33 -9.47 -8.66 -3.06
N CYS A 34 -9.58 -9.99 -3.20
CA CYS A 34 -10.60 -10.79 -2.51
C CYS A 34 -10.24 -11.08 -1.05
N LEU A 35 -8.97 -11.39 -0.76
CA LEU A 35 -8.52 -11.84 0.55
C LEU A 35 -8.51 -10.68 1.56
N TYR A 36 -8.11 -9.47 1.15
CA TYR A 36 -8.04 -8.32 2.06
C TYR A 36 -9.39 -7.99 2.73
N PRO A 37 -10.51 -7.82 1.98
CA PRO A 37 -11.82 -7.60 2.58
C PRO A 37 -12.27 -8.74 3.51
N VAL A 38 -12.02 -9.98 3.12
CA VAL A 38 -12.34 -11.17 3.94
C VAL A 38 -11.56 -11.13 5.25
N TYR A 39 -10.26 -10.91 5.16
CA TYR A 39 -9.36 -10.78 6.32
C TYR A 39 -9.81 -9.68 7.28
N PHE A 40 -10.09 -8.46 6.78
CA PHE A 40 -10.57 -7.36 7.62
C PHE A 40 -11.94 -7.63 8.24
N THR A 41 -12.83 -8.31 7.53
CA THR A 41 -14.16 -8.68 8.04
C THR A 41 -14.05 -9.69 9.18
N ILE A 42 -13.23 -10.72 9.02
CA ILE A 42 -12.94 -11.71 10.06
C ILE A 42 -12.29 -11.01 11.27
N ARG A 43 -11.29 -10.16 11.04
CA ARG A 43 -10.60 -9.42 12.10
C ARG A 43 -11.55 -8.52 12.89
N LYS A 44 -12.49 -7.87 12.21
CA LYS A 44 -13.54 -7.05 12.83
C LYS A 44 -14.54 -7.90 13.60
N TYR A 45 -14.97 -9.04 13.06
CA TYR A 45 -15.94 -9.94 13.70
C TYR A 45 -15.40 -10.55 15.01
N TYR A 46 -14.16 -11.03 15.00
CA TYR A 46 -13.52 -11.63 16.17
C TYR A 46 -12.81 -10.62 17.09
N ASN A 47 -12.93 -9.31 16.81
CA ASN A 47 -12.26 -8.24 17.55
C ASN A 47 -10.75 -8.48 17.75
N LEU A 48 -10.09 -9.04 16.75
CA LEU A 48 -8.64 -9.35 16.75
C LEU A 48 -7.79 -8.08 16.50
N ALA A 49 -8.28 -6.93 16.96
CA ALA A 49 -7.61 -5.63 16.85
C ALA A 49 -6.64 -5.40 18.04
N ASN A 50 -6.10 -6.47 18.61
CA ASN A 50 -5.16 -6.42 19.71
C ASN A 50 -3.73 -6.54 19.20
N PHE A 51 -2.79 -5.90 19.89
CA PHE A 51 -1.35 -5.99 19.60
C PHE A 51 -0.87 -7.45 19.58
N SER A 52 -1.37 -8.29 20.49
CA SER A 52 -1.04 -9.72 20.55
C SER A 52 -1.43 -10.47 19.29
N SER A 53 -2.60 -10.20 18.72
CA SER A 53 -3.04 -10.82 17.47
C SER A 53 -2.15 -10.43 16.29
N PHE A 54 -1.75 -9.16 16.22
CA PHE A 54 -0.82 -8.68 15.20
C PHE A 54 0.57 -9.33 15.31
N VAL A 55 1.13 -9.46 16.52
CA VAL A 55 2.42 -10.14 16.71
C VAL A 55 2.37 -11.60 16.27
N ILE A 56 1.27 -12.30 16.57
CA ILE A 56 1.08 -13.69 16.12
C ILE A 56 1.02 -13.75 14.58
N GLU A 57 0.31 -12.85 13.92
CA GLU A 57 0.27 -12.77 12.44
C GLU A 57 1.66 -12.57 11.84
N ILE A 58 2.48 -11.67 12.42
CA ILE A 58 3.85 -11.43 11.99
C ILE A 58 4.74 -12.66 12.20
N ILE A 59 4.60 -13.38 13.32
CA ILE A 59 5.33 -14.64 13.57
C ILE A 59 4.95 -15.70 12.55
N PHE A 60 3.67 -15.85 12.23
CA PHE A 60 3.21 -16.79 11.20
C PHE A 60 3.76 -16.41 9.83
N MET A 61 3.66 -15.14 9.41
CA MET A 61 4.26 -14.67 8.16
C MET A 61 5.77 -14.91 8.13
N PHE A 62 6.46 -14.67 9.24
CA PHE A 62 7.90 -14.93 9.35
C PHE A 62 8.22 -16.42 9.16
N LEU A 63 7.46 -17.32 9.79
CA LEU A 63 7.69 -18.76 9.67
C LEU A 63 7.50 -19.26 8.23
N PHE A 64 6.44 -18.79 7.56
CA PHE A 64 6.21 -19.09 6.14
C PHE A 64 7.31 -18.50 5.26
N SER A 65 7.69 -17.24 5.49
CA SER A 65 8.77 -16.60 4.75
C SER A 65 10.11 -17.32 4.92
N PHE A 66 10.42 -17.77 6.13
CA PHE A 66 11.63 -18.53 6.44
C PHE A 66 11.64 -19.89 5.72
N TYR A 67 10.50 -20.59 5.70
CA TYR A 67 10.36 -21.84 4.95
C TYR A 67 10.64 -21.66 3.44
N PHE A 68 10.07 -20.62 2.83
CA PHE A 68 10.34 -20.30 1.42
C PHE A 68 11.79 -19.89 1.19
N ALA A 69 12.40 -19.16 2.11
CA ALA A 69 13.81 -18.75 2.03
C ALA A 69 14.77 -19.96 2.06
N LEU A 70 14.45 -21.02 2.81
CA LEU A 70 15.24 -22.26 2.82
C LEU A 70 15.12 -23.08 1.53
N THR A 71 13.99 -22.94 0.83
CA THR A 71 13.73 -23.67 -0.43
C THR A 71 14.28 -22.90 -1.65
N ALA A 72 14.70 -21.65 -1.45
CA ALA A 72 15.22 -20.81 -2.53
C ALA A 72 16.66 -21.19 -2.90
N ASP A 73 16.96 -21.21 -4.20
CA ASP A 73 18.31 -21.41 -4.72
C ASP A 73 19.14 -20.12 -4.54
N MET A 74 19.85 -20.05 -3.42
CA MET A 74 20.67 -18.89 -3.08
C MET A 74 21.93 -18.78 -3.96
N ASP A 75 22.44 -19.87 -4.50
CA ASP A 75 23.61 -19.86 -5.39
C ASP A 75 23.28 -19.15 -6.70
N TYR A 76 22.11 -19.42 -7.28
CA TYR A 76 21.60 -18.67 -8.42
C TYR A 76 21.43 -17.18 -8.11
N VAL A 77 20.82 -16.84 -6.96
CA VAL A 77 20.58 -15.43 -6.58
C VAL A 77 21.88 -14.66 -6.38
N MET A 78 22.87 -15.27 -5.72
CA MET A 78 24.20 -14.66 -5.53
C MET A 78 24.95 -14.47 -6.85
N SER A 79 24.75 -15.37 -7.83
CA SER A 79 25.34 -15.24 -9.17
C SER A 79 24.84 -14.00 -9.92
N GLN A 80 23.56 -13.63 -9.71
CA GLN A 80 22.96 -12.45 -10.33
C GLN A 80 23.32 -11.18 -9.58
N ASN A 81 23.38 -11.24 -8.24
CA ASN A 81 23.71 -10.08 -7.44
C ASN A 81 24.48 -10.46 -6.17
N PRO A 82 25.81 -10.29 -6.13
CA PRO A 82 26.64 -10.74 -5.01
C PRO A 82 26.38 -9.96 -3.72
N ASN A 83 25.79 -8.76 -3.81
CA ASN A 83 25.46 -7.92 -2.66
C ASN A 83 24.07 -8.18 -2.06
N ILE A 84 23.34 -9.21 -2.53
CA ILE A 84 21.94 -9.42 -2.16
C ILE A 84 21.69 -9.49 -0.65
N TYR A 85 22.58 -10.13 0.12
CA TYR A 85 22.45 -10.22 1.58
C TYR A 85 22.51 -8.84 2.25
N TYR A 86 23.40 -7.96 1.78
CA TYR A 86 23.48 -6.60 2.28
C TYR A 86 22.21 -5.81 1.95
N LEU A 87 21.70 -5.92 0.72
CA LEU A 87 20.44 -5.28 0.32
C LEU A 87 19.26 -5.81 1.16
N LEU A 88 19.22 -7.11 1.47
CA LEU A 88 18.17 -7.74 2.25
C LEU A 88 18.15 -7.23 3.70
N ILE A 89 19.33 -7.13 4.33
CA ILE A 89 19.47 -6.55 5.67
C ILE A 89 19.07 -5.08 5.67
N LEU A 90 19.53 -4.31 4.68
CA LEU A 90 19.20 -2.89 4.56
C LEU A 90 17.68 -2.68 4.37
N LEU A 91 17.05 -3.48 3.52
CA LEU A 91 15.60 -3.44 3.29
C LEU A 91 14.83 -3.76 4.56
N GLY A 92 15.25 -4.80 5.30
CA GLY A 92 14.68 -5.16 6.60
C GLY A 92 14.81 -4.03 7.62
N ALA A 93 15.98 -3.40 7.70
CA ALA A 93 16.23 -2.27 8.58
C ALA A 93 15.33 -1.07 8.24
N ILE A 94 15.25 -0.70 6.95
CA ILE A 94 14.40 0.41 6.48
C ILE A 94 12.92 0.11 6.76
N SER A 95 12.45 -1.11 6.48
CA SER A 95 11.06 -1.51 6.72
C SER A 95 10.71 -1.50 8.21
N GLY A 96 11.60 -2.01 9.06
CA GLY A 96 11.43 -1.98 10.52
C GLY A 96 11.37 -0.56 11.07
N ILE A 97 12.27 0.32 10.63
CA ILE A 97 12.26 1.74 11.01
C ILE A 97 10.96 2.41 10.55
N ALA A 98 10.52 2.14 9.32
CA ALA A 98 9.26 2.67 8.79
C ALA A 98 8.05 2.21 9.60
N LEU A 99 8.00 0.92 9.99
CA LEU A 99 6.93 0.38 10.82
C LEU A 99 6.89 1.03 12.21
N ILE A 100 8.04 1.19 12.87
CA ILE A 100 8.13 1.85 14.18
C ILE A 100 7.69 3.32 14.06
N ALA A 101 8.15 4.03 13.03
CA ALA A 101 7.75 5.41 12.77
C ALA A 101 6.23 5.51 12.53
N GLN A 102 5.65 4.55 11.81
CA GLN A 102 4.20 4.49 11.57
C GLN A 102 3.42 4.26 12.87
N ILE A 103 3.87 3.36 13.73
CA ILE A 103 3.25 3.12 15.05
C ILE A 103 3.32 4.39 15.89
N LEU A 104 4.49 5.03 15.98
CA LEU A 104 4.66 6.29 16.71
C LEU A 104 3.74 7.39 16.16
N SER A 105 3.70 7.57 14.84
CA SER A 105 2.82 8.53 14.18
C SER A 105 1.34 8.28 14.50
N SER A 106 0.91 7.01 14.53
CA SER A 106 -0.46 6.63 14.85
C SER A 106 -0.90 7.01 16.27
N THR A 107 0.06 7.14 17.21
CA THR A 107 -0.20 7.58 18.59
C THR A 107 -0.18 9.10 18.76
N LEU A 108 0.53 9.81 17.89
CA LEU A 108 0.74 11.26 17.97
C LEU A 108 -0.30 12.05 17.17
N VAL A 109 -0.86 11.45 16.12
CA VAL A 109 -1.67 12.13 15.11
C VAL A 109 -3.12 11.63 15.15
N PRO A 110 -4.14 12.51 15.06
CA PRO A 110 -5.54 12.10 14.98
C PRO A 110 -5.76 11.15 13.79
N ILE A 111 -6.59 10.12 13.99
CA ILE A 111 -6.85 9.07 12.99
C ILE A 111 -7.25 9.63 11.60
N ASN A 112 -7.94 10.77 11.56
CA ASN A 112 -8.34 11.45 10.32
C ASN A 112 -7.13 11.98 9.53
N VAL A 113 -6.11 12.49 10.24
CA VAL A 113 -4.88 13.00 9.62
C VAL A 113 -3.93 11.85 9.27
N LEU A 114 -3.91 10.80 10.09
CA LEU A 114 -3.15 9.58 9.78
C LEU A 114 -3.64 8.93 8.47
N GLY A 115 -4.96 8.78 8.32
CA GLY A 115 -5.56 8.26 7.08
C GLY A 115 -5.23 9.11 5.86
N LEU A 116 -5.22 10.44 6.01
CA LEU A 116 -4.76 11.37 4.97
C LEU A 116 -3.31 11.15 4.56
N LEU A 117 -2.42 10.93 5.54
CA LEU A 117 -1.01 10.63 5.27
C LEU A 117 -0.83 9.30 4.53
N THR A 118 -1.61 8.27 4.88
CA THR A 118 -1.55 6.98 4.18
C THR A 118 -2.02 7.11 2.72
N TYR A 119 -2.99 7.97 2.41
CA TYR A 119 -3.31 8.27 1.01
C TYR A 119 -2.17 8.94 0.26
N PHE A 120 -1.18 9.53 0.95
CA PHE A 120 -0.02 10.18 0.34
C PHE A 120 1.11 9.22 -0.03
N GLU A 121 1.11 8.04 0.57
CA GLU A 121 2.05 6.97 0.29
C GLU A 121 2.16 6.63 -1.21
N PRO A 122 1.06 6.41 -1.97
CA PRO A 122 1.13 6.15 -3.41
C PRO A 122 1.75 7.30 -4.21
N ILE A 123 1.48 8.57 -3.86
CA ILE A 123 2.06 9.71 -4.56
C ILE A 123 3.57 9.78 -4.34
N MET A 124 4.01 9.54 -3.10
CA MET A 124 5.44 9.49 -2.77
C MET A 124 6.14 8.33 -3.46
N MET A 125 5.51 7.16 -3.52
CA MET A 125 6.03 6.02 -4.28
C MET A 125 6.23 6.37 -5.76
N LEU A 126 5.27 7.07 -6.39
CA LEU A 126 5.43 7.53 -7.78
C LEU A 126 6.62 8.48 -7.94
N PHE A 127 6.77 9.45 -7.04
CA PHE A 127 7.89 10.40 -7.09
C PHE A 127 9.24 9.69 -6.94
N VAL A 128 9.34 8.74 -6.00
CA VAL A 128 10.56 7.97 -5.74
C VAL A 128 10.90 7.05 -6.93
N SER A 129 9.92 6.36 -7.53
CA SER A 129 10.15 5.52 -8.71
C SER A 129 10.74 6.34 -9.88
N PHE A 130 10.21 7.55 -10.12
CA PHE A 130 10.80 8.45 -11.12
C PHE A 130 12.16 9.01 -10.72
N ALA A 131 12.40 9.29 -9.43
CA ALA A 131 13.70 9.77 -8.94
C ALA A 131 14.81 8.72 -9.09
N ILE A 132 14.47 7.43 -8.95
CA ILE A 132 15.37 6.29 -9.21
C ILE A 132 15.63 6.11 -10.72
N GLY A 133 14.80 6.73 -11.57
CA GLY A 133 14.94 6.70 -13.02
C GLY A 133 14.31 5.48 -13.68
N GLU A 134 13.36 4.80 -13.00
CA GLU A 134 12.64 3.69 -13.61
C GLU A 134 11.87 4.14 -14.86
N ARG A 135 12.08 3.42 -15.96
CA ARG A 135 11.33 3.61 -17.20
C ARG A 135 10.20 2.60 -17.22
N LEU A 136 9.00 3.10 -16.96
CA LEU A 136 7.80 2.30 -17.04
C LEU A 136 7.51 1.93 -18.49
N GLU A 137 6.84 0.80 -18.68
CA GLU A 137 6.35 0.42 -20.00
C GLU A 137 5.29 1.42 -20.46
N LYS A 138 5.22 1.68 -21.78
CA LYS A 138 4.34 2.72 -22.36
C LYS A 138 2.87 2.54 -21.98
N SER A 139 2.44 1.30 -21.73
CA SER A 139 1.11 0.90 -21.25
C SER A 139 0.81 1.34 -19.81
N SER A 140 1.83 1.35 -18.93
CA SER A 140 1.69 1.59 -17.50
C SER A 140 1.57 3.08 -17.13
N TYR A 141 2.05 3.98 -18.01
CA TYR A 141 1.91 5.43 -17.81
C TYR A 141 0.47 5.89 -17.70
N PHE A 142 -0.44 5.30 -18.49
CA PHE A 142 -1.85 5.68 -18.45
C PHE A 142 -2.51 5.36 -17.11
N LEU A 143 -2.26 4.16 -16.58
CA LEU A 143 -2.77 3.74 -15.27
C LEU A 143 -2.16 4.57 -14.14
N MET A 144 -0.87 4.84 -14.21
CA MET A 144 -0.19 5.65 -13.21
C MET A 144 -0.77 7.07 -13.17
N ILE A 145 -1.02 7.72 -14.31
CA ILE A 145 -1.65 9.04 -14.36
C ILE A 145 -3.07 8.99 -13.80
N CYS A 146 -3.87 7.98 -14.18
CA CYS A 146 -5.21 7.80 -13.62
C CYS A 146 -5.20 7.60 -12.11
N LEU A 147 -4.28 6.79 -11.59
CA LEU A 147 -4.10 6.57 -10.15
C LEU A 147 -3.65 7.83 -9.44
N ALA A 148 -2.68 8.56 -10.00
CA ALA A 148 -2.21 9.83 -9.45
C ALA A 148 -3.35 10.85 -9.34
N ILE A 149 -4.18 10.97 -10.38
CA ILE A 149 -5.37 11.85 -10.38
C ILE A 149 -6.38 11.36 -9.33
N SER A 150 -6.70 10.07 -9.30
CA SER A 150 -7.65 9.49 -8.34
C SER A 150 -7.24 9.77 -6.89
N VAL A 151 -5.98 9.49 -6.56
CA VAL A 151 -5.43 9.67 -5.21
C VAL A 151 -5.40 11.15 -4.84
N THR A 152 -5.00 12.02 -5.76
CA THR A 152 -5.03 13.49 -5.55
C THR A 152 -6.45 13.99 -5.27
N LEU A 153 -7.45 13.52 -6.03
CA LEU A 153 -8.86 13.87 -5.81
C LEU A 153 -9.37 13.34 -4.47
N LEU A 154 -8.97 12.13 -4.04
CA LEU A 154 -9.32 11.58 -2.72
C LEU A 154 -8.72 12.39 -1.59
N MET A 155 -7.48 12.89 -1.74
CA MET A 155 -6.87 13.79 -0.76
C MET A 155 -7.64 15.09 -0.64
N ILE A 156 -7.99 15.72 -1.77
CA ILE A 156 -8.75 16.96 -1.78
C ILE A 156 -10.10 16.76 -1.09
N ASP A 157 -10.81 15.67 -1.40
CA ASP A 157 -12.08 15.32 -0.74
C ASP A 157 -11.91 15.14 0.77
N SER A 158 -10.86 14.43 1.17
CA SER A 158 -10.57 14.14 2.58
C SER A 158 -10.19 15.41 3.36
N ILE A 159 -9.42 16.33 2.77
CA ILE A 159 -9.11 17.65 3.36
C ILE A 159 -10.38 18.47 3.52
N ASN A 160 -11.25 18.48 2.50
CA ASN A 160 -12.52 19.21 2.55
C ASN A 160 -13.46 18.63 3.61
N SER A 161 -13.50 17.30 3.77
CA SER A 161 -14.27 16.63 4.82
C SER A 161 -13.80 17.03 6.23
N ILE A 162 -12.48 17.12 6.46
CA ILE A 162 -11.93 17.55 7.75
C ILE A 162 -12.23 19.03 8.04
N LYS A 163 -12.17 19.89 7.02
CA LYS A 163 -12.53 21.32 7.16
C LYS A 163 -14.03 21.48 7.47
N GLY A 164 -14.89 20.66 6.88
CA GLY A 164 -16.33 20.63 7.18
C GLY A 164 -16.63 20.23 8.61
N ASP A 165 -15.99 19.16 9.12
CA ASP A 165 -16.18 18.66 10.50
C ASP A 165 -15.75 19.67 11.57
N LYS A 166 -14.68 20.44 11.32
CA LYS A 166 -14.25 21.54 12.20
C LYS A 166 -15.29 22.67 12.30
N ASN A 167 -16.03 22.96 11.23
CA ASN A 167 -16.97 24.09 11.20
C ASN A 167 -18.32 23.77 11.87
N THR A 168 -18.63 22.49 12.07
CA THR A 168 -19.80 22.00 12.82
C THR A 168 -19.55 21.86 14.33
N LYS A 169 -18.29 21.81 14.78
CA LYS A 169 -17.95 21.80 16.21
C LYS A 169 -17.77 23.19 16.84
N THR A 170 -17.80 24.25 16.02
CA THR A 170 -17.72 25.66 16.46
C THR A 170 -19.04 26.43 16.36
N LYS A 171 -20.16 25.74 16.14
CA LYS A 171 -21.53 26.25 16.31
C LYS A 171 -22.22 25.50 17.43
#